data_AF-A0A3S0JPH0-F1
#
_entry.id   AF-A0A3S0JPH0-F1
#
_cell.length_a   1.000
_cell.length_b   1.000
_cell.length_c   1.000
_cell.angle_alpha   90.00
_cell.angle_beta   90.00
_cell.angle_gamma   90.00
#
_symmetry.space_group_name_H-M   'P 1'
#
loop_
_entity.id
_entity.type
_entity.pdbx_description
1 polymer ?
#
loop_
_entity_poly.entity_id
_entity_poly.type
_entity_poly.pdbx_seq_one_letter_code
_entity_poly.pdbx_strand_id
1 'polypeptide(L)'
;MIYLAIITSLCASIFLTFSLKVLSYLHFIKWNPVGYTKRLDILESSHPLIQWLFLVIVIFLITLILYFIMQFVELVPAFITSLVIGGILALICEWVIFDLPAELKSFKKLSIPFIVTVIITARFVFETATFHYRAHSERNKLPYKDSVIK
;
A
#
# COMPACT_ATOMS: atom_id res chain seq x y z
N MET A 1 -12.69 0.92 -14.97
CA MET A 1 -11.97 1.58 -13.86
C MET A 1 -12.14 0.84 -12.53
N ILE A 2 -13.36 0.57 -12.06
CA ILE A 2 -13.59 -0.12 -10.78
C ILE A 2 -13.02 -1.55 -10.76
N TYR A 3 -13.23 -2.34 -11.82
CA TYR A 3 -12.67 -3.70 -11.93
C TYR A 3 -11.13 -3.72 -11.81
N LEU A 4 -10.45 -2.78 -12.47
CA LEU A 4 -9.00 -2.61 -12.37
C LEU A 4 -8.58 -2.26 -10.93
N ALA A 5 -9.28 -1.32 -10.29
CA ALA A 5 -9.03 -0.96 -8.89
C ALA A 5 -9.11 -2.18 -7.97
N ILE A 6 -10.15 -3.00 -8.12
CA ILE A 6 -10.36 -4.22 -7.31
C ILE A 6 -9.21 -5.21 -7.53
N ILE A 7 -8.87 -5.53 -8.78
CA ILE A 7 -7.82 -6.52 -9.07
C ILE A 7 -6.45 -6.03 -8.61
N THR A 8 -6.09 -4.79 -8.92
CA THR A 8 -4.79 -4.21 -8.51
C THR A 8 -4.67 -4.24 -6.99
N SER A 9 -5.73 -3.86 -6.27
CA SER A 9 -5.71 -3.82 -4.81
C SER A 9 -5.65 -5.22 -4.19
N LEU A 10 -6.31 -6.20 -4.81
CA LEU A 10 -6.28 -7.61 -4.38
C LEU A 10 -4.89 -8.23 -4.61
N CYS A 11 -4.29 -8.01 -5.79
CA CYS A 11 -2.92 -8.45 -6.06
C CYS A 11 -1.93 -7.80 -5.08
N ALA A 12 -2.07 -6.49 -4.85
CA ALA A 12 -1.23 -5.75 -3.91
C ALA A 12 -1.37 -6.26 -2.47
N SER A 13 -2.58 -6.56 -2.01
CA SER A 13 -2.81 -7.05 -0.65
C SER A 13 -2.27 -8.46 -0.44
N ILE A 14 -2.45 -9.36 -1.40
CA ILE A 14 -1.87 -10.70 -1.36
C ILE A 14 -0.35 -10.61 -1.38
N PHE A 15 0.23 -9.81 -2.28
CA PHE A 15 1.66 -9.61 -2.39
C PHE A 15 2.28 -9.06 -1.10
N LEU A 16 1.69 -8.00 -0.52
CA LEU A 16 2.21 -7.41 0.71
C LEU A 16 2.07 -8.37 1.89
N THR A 17 0.93 -9.05 2.04
CA THR A 17 0.72 -10.04 3.11
C THR A 17 1.73 -11.18 3.00
N PHE A 18 1.95 -11.72 1.79
CA PHE A 18 2.94 -12.75 1.56
C PHE A 18 4.35 -12.25 1.87
N SER A 19 4.69 -11.04 1.44
CA SER A 19 5.97 -10.39 1.76
C SER A 19 6.15 -10.27 3.27
N LEU A 20 5.13 -9.81 4.01
CA LEU A 20 5.17 -9.73 5.47
C LEU A 20 5.42 -11.08 6.13
N LYS A 21 4.79 -12.14 5.62
CA LYS A 21 5.03 -13.50 6.10
C LYS A 21 6.48 -13.93 5.87
N VAL A 22 7.04 -13.65 4.70
CA VAL A 22 8.45 -13.95 4.38
C VAL A 22 9.40 -13.12 5.25
N LEU A 23 9.14 -11.82 5.41
CA LEU A 23 9.95 -10.93 6.24
C LEU A 23 9.93 -11.38 7.71
N SER A 24 8.77 -11.80 8.22
CA SER A 24 8.63 -12.36 9.57
C SER A 24 9.39 -13.67 9.71
N TYR A 25 9.29 -14.55 8.71
CA TYR A 25 9.96 -15.85 8.72
C TYR A 25 11.49 -15.72 8.69
N LEU A 26 12.02 -14.75 7.95
CA LEU A 26 13.45 -14.46 7.87
C LEU A 26 13.96 -13.57 9.01
N HIS A 27 13.12 -13.26 10.01
CA HIS A 27 13.45 -12.37 11.13
C HIS A 27 13.93 -10.96 10.72
N PHE A 28 13.56 -10.50 9.51
CA PHE A 28 13.82 -9.13 9.07
C PHE A 28 12.95 -8.09 9.77
N ILE A 29 11.80 -8.53 10.27
CA ILE A 29 10.93 -7.75 11.17
C ILE A 29 10.93 -8.41 12.54
N LYS A 30 11.01 -7.59 13.60
CA LYS A 30 11.01 -8.09 14.99
C LYS A 30 9.59 -8.38 15.52
N TRP A 31 8.57 -7.92 14.81
CA TRP A 31 7.16 -8.05 15.18
C TRP A 31 6.48 -9.12 14.34
N ASN A 32 5.43 -9.73 14.90
CA ASN A 32 4.61 -10.69 14.18
C ASN A 32 3.48 -9.95 13.43
N PRO A 33 3.32 -10.13 12.10
CA PRO A 33 2.23 -9.54 11.32
C PRO A 33 0.83 -9.81 11.85
N VAL A 34 0.65 -10.94 12.54
CA VAL A 34 -0.62 -11.35 13.14
C VAL A 34 -0.76 -10.90 14.60
N GLY A 35 0.25 -10.21 15.15
CA GLY A 35 0.25 -9.71 16.53
C GLY A 35 -0.85 -8.70 16.83
N TYR A 36 -1.54 -8.17 15.80
CA TYR A 36 -2.71 -7.30 15.97
C TYR A 36 -3.85 -7.99 16.72
N THR A 37 -3.97 -9.32 16.63
CA THR A 37 -5.07 -10.07 17.25
C THR A 37 -5.06 -9.91 18.76
N LYS A 38 -3.89 -10.09 19.38
CA LYS A 38 -3.65 -9.92 20.81
C LYS A 38 -3.76 -8.48 21.31
N ARG A 39 -3.51 -7.52 20.42
CA ARG A 39 -3.48 -6.11 20.79
C ARG A 39 -4.86 -5.47 20.72
N LEU A 40 -5.64 -5.85 19.73
CA LEU A 40 -6.99 -5.32 19.51
C LEU A 40 -8.06 -6.21 20.14
N ASP A 41 -7.68 -7.34 20.75
CA ASP A 41 -8.60 -8.37 21.27
C ASP A 41 -9.58 -8.87 20.19
N ILE A 42 -9.06 -9.00 18.96
CA ILE A 42 -9.83 -9.39 17.77
C ILE A 42 -9.25 -10.71 17.26
N LEU A 43 -10.09 -11.72 17.04
CA LEU A 43 -9.70 -13.02 16.44
C LEU A 43 -8.60 -13.77 17.25
N GLU A 44 -8.44 -13.50 18.55
CA GLU A 44 -7.39 -14.14 19.38
C GLU A 44 -7.48 -15.67 19.39
N SER A 45 -8.68 -16.21 19.56
CA SER A 45 -8.98 -17.64 19.59
C SER A 45 -9.16 -18.28 18.21
N SER A 46 -9.04 -17.49 17.14
CA SER A 46 -9.26 -17.96 15.77
C SER A 46 -8.03 -18.69 15.22
N HIS A 47 -8.27 -19.59 14.26
CA HIS A 47 -7.20 -20.31 13.57
C HIS A 47 -6.24 -19.31 12.87
N PRO A 48 -4.91 -19.54 12.87
CA PRO A 48 -3.93 -18.60 12.28
C PRO A 48 -4.23 -18.20 10.83
N LEU A 49 -4.78 -19.12 10.02
CA LEU A 49 -5.19 -18.83 8.64
C LEU A 49 -6.28 -17.74 8.57
N ILE A 50 -7.24 -17.73 9.50
CA ILE A 50 -8.31 -16.73 9.55
C ILE A 50 -7.73 -15.36 9.90
N GLN A 51 -6.76 -15.32 10.81
CA GLN A 51 -6.07 -14.09 11.19
C GLN A 51 -5.28 -13.51 9.98
N TRP A 52 -4.56 -14.35 9.23
CA TRP A 52 -3.91 -13.91 8.00
C TRP A 52 -4.89 -13.47 6.91
N LEU A 53 -6.02 -14.17 6.76
CA LEU A 53 -7.06 -13.79 5.80
C LEU A 53 -7.66 -12.42 6.15
N PHE A 54 -7.90 -12.16 7.43
CA PHE A 54 -8.37 -10.85 7.90
C PHE A 54 -7.35 -9.75 7.61
N LEU A 55 -6.05 -10.01 7.82
CA LEU A 55 -4.99 -9.07 7.45
C LEU A 55 -5.00 -8.74 5.95
N VAL A 56 -5.19 -9.74 5.08
CA VAL A 56 -5.32 -9.53 3.62
C VAL A 56 -6.51 -8.60 3.31
N ILE A 57 -7.65 -8.81 3.98
CA ILE A 57 -8.85 -7.98 3.78
C ILE A 57 -8.60 -6.54 4.22
N VAL A 58 -7.96 -6.32 5.37
CA VAL A 58 -7.63 -4.97 5.85
C VAL A 58 -6.68 -4.27 4.88
N ILE A 59 -5.61 -4.95 4.45
CA ILE A 59 -4.65 -4.39 3.50
C ILE A 59 -5.34 -4.09 2.16
N PHE A 60 -6.23 -4.97 1.69
CA PHE A 60 -7.01 -4.78 0.48
C PHE A 60 -7.84 -3.49 0.53
N LEU A 61 -8.53 -3.23 1.65
CA LEU A 61 -9.33 -2.01 1.81
C LEU A 61 -8.43 -0.76 1.79
N ILE A 62 -7.27 -0.80 2.44
CA ILE A 62 -6.31 0.31 2.46
C ILE A 62 -5.77 0.57 1.04
N THR A 63 -5.32 -0.47 0.33
CA THR A 63 -4.78 -0.31 -1.03
C THR A 63 -5.84 0.12 -2.03
N LEU A 64 -7.10 -0.30 -1.85
CA LEU A 64 -8.23 0.12 -2.66
C LEU A 64 -8.55 1.60 -2.50
N ILE A 65 -8.59 2.10 -1.25
CA ILE A 65 -8.77 3.52 -0.97
C ILE A 65 -7.62 4.34 -1.59
N LEU A 66 -6.38 3.90 -1.39
CA LEU A 66 -5.21 4.56 -1.97
C LEU A 66 -5.25 4.56 -3.50
N TYR A 67 -5.69 3.48 -4.14
CA TYR A 67 -5.84 3.42 -5.60
C TYR A 67 -6.77 4.52 -6.10
N PHE A 68 -7.95 4.68 -5.47
CA PHE A 68 -8.90 5.72 -5.86
C PHE A 68 -8.37 7.14 -5.61
N ILE A 69 -7.70 7.38 -4.47
CA ILE A 69 -7.07 8.68 -4.18
C ILE A 69 -6.05 9.02 -5.27
N MET A 70 -5.20 8.06 -5.64
CA MET A 70 -4.12 8.27 -6.59
C MET A 70 -4.57 8.50 -8.04
N GLN A 71 -5.80 8.16 -8.40
CA GLN A 71 -6.36 8.54 -9.70
C GLN A 71 -6.39 10.06 -9.88
N PHE A 72 -6.60 10.82 -8.80
CA PHE A 72 -6.69 12.29 -8.86
C PHE A 72 -5.33 12.98 -8.77
N VAL A 73 -4.25 12.23 -8.51
CA VAL A 73 -2.89 12.75 -8.35
C VAL A 73 -2.13 12.56 -9.66
N GLU A 74 -2.68 13.08 -10.76
CA GLU A 74 -2.10 12.90 -12.10
C GLU A 74 -0.86 13.74 -12.35
N LEU A 75 -0.62 14.82 -11.60
CA LEU A 75 0.48 15.75 -11.89
C LEU A 75 1.80 15.37 -11.23
N VAL A 76 1.78 14.49 -10.22
CA VAL A 76 2.96 14.12 -9.44
C VAL A 76 3.53 12.79 -9.92
N PRO A 77 4.84 12.66 -10.13
CA PRO A 77 5.46 11.38 -10.47
C PRO A 77 5.11 10.31 -9.43
N ALA A 78 4.60 9.16 -9.90
CA ALA A 78 4.22 8.03 -9.05
C ALA A 78 5.38 7.55 -8.16
N PHE A 79 6.62 7.75 -8.60
CA PHE A 79 7.81 7.48 -7.80
C PHE A 79 7.89 8.33 -6.52
N ILE A 80 7.69 9.64 -6.63
CA ILE A 80 7.79 10.55 -5.47
C ILE A 80 6.63 10.31 -4.51
N THR A 81 5.42 10.15 -5.04
CA THR A 81 4.23 9.90 -4.20
C THR A 81 4.32 8.56 -3.48
N SER A 82 4.77 7.50 -4.14
CA SER A 82 4.96 6.19 -3.50
C SER A 82 6.08 6.19 -2.46
N LEU A 83 7.17 6.92 -2.69
CA LEU A 83 8.25 7.07 -1.72
C LEU A 83 7.77 7.80 -0.47
N VAL A 84 7.09 8.94 -0.64
CA VAL A 84 6.62 9.77 0.49
C VAL A 84 5.46 9.11 1.21
N ILE A 85 4.38 8.77 0.51
CA ILE A 85 3.17 8.21 1.11
C ILE A 85 3.43 6.80 1.63
N GLY A 86 4.11 5.95 0.84
CA GLY A 86 4.48 4.59 1.26
C GLY A 86 5.44 4.60 2.45
N GLY A 87 6.42 5.51 2.45
CA GLY A 87 7.32 5.71 3.60
C GLY A 87 6.58 6.15 4.86
N ILE A 88 5.70 7.15 4.75
CA ILE A 88 4.86 7.63 5.87
C ILE A 88 3.96 6.51 6.39
N LEU A 89 3.30 5.76 5.51
CA LEU A 89 2.45 4.62 5.91
C LEU A 89 3.24 3.55 6.64
N ALA A 90 4.42 3.17 6.13
CA ALA A 90 5.28 2.20 6.80
C ALA A 90 5.72 2.69 8.19
N LEU A 91 6.10 3.96 8.30
CA LEU A 91 6.48 4.57 9.57
C LEU A 91 5.32 4.58 10.56
N ILE A 92 4.12 4.99 10.14
CA ILE A 92 2.91 4.97 10.98
C ILE A 92 2.60 3.54 11.42
N CYS A 93 2.65 2.57 10.52
CA CYS A 93 2.41 1.17 10.85
C CYS A 93 3.40 0.66 11.90
N GLU A 94 4.70 0.85 11.71
CA GLU A 94 5.69 0.42 12.70
C GLU A 94 5.56 1.17 14.01
N TRP A 95 5.24 2.45 13.96
CA TRP A 95 5.07 3.26 15.17
C TRP A 95 3.88 2.79 16.00
N VAL A 96 2.74 2.55 15.33
CA VAL A 96 1.60 1.90 15.95
C VAL A 96 2.06 0.56 16.51
N ILE A 97 2.58 -0.36 15.71
CA ILE A 97 2.92 -1.74 16.10
C ILE A 97 3.85 -1.83 17.31
N PHE A 98 4.94 -1.07 17.33
CA PHE A 98 5.95 -1.16 18.38
C PHE A 98 5.68 -0.25 19.59
N ASP A 99 4.64 0.58 19.56
CA ASP A 99 4.35 1.58 20.61
C ASP A 99 5.61 2.40 20.96
N LEU A 100 6.38 2.75 19.93
CA LEU A 100 7.71 3.34 20.12
C LEU A 100 7.56 4.70 20.79
N PRO A 101 8.27 4.98 21.90
CA PRO A 101 8.41 6.35 22.36
C PRO A 101 9.08 7.17 21.24
N ALA A 102 8.68 8.43 21.09
CA ALA A 102 9.17 9.39 20.07
C ALA A 102 10.64 9.81 20.29
N GLU A 103 11.51 8.87 20.64
CA GLU A 103 12.93 9.06 20.89
C GLU A 103 13.75 8.65 19.66
N LEU A 104 14.86 9.36 19.41
CA LEU A 104 15.77 9.07 18.28
C LEU A 104 16.33 7.63 18.28
N LYS A 105 16.33 6.94 19.44
CA LYS A 105 16.74 5.53 19.54
C LYS A 105 15.73 4.56 18.90
N SER A 106 14.47 4.97 18.74
CA SER A 106 13.42 4.18 18.09
C SER A 106 13.68 3.97 16.59
N PHE A 107 14.38 4.89 15.92
CA PHE A 107 14.77 4.74 14.51
C PHE A 107 15.74 3.57 14.25
N LYS A 108 16.48 3.10 15.26
CA LYS A 108 17.34 1.89 15.12
C LYS A 108 16.54 0.58 15.13
N LYS A 109 15.26 0.62 15.50
CA LYS A 109 14.36 -0.56 15.50
C LYS A 109 13.52 -0.66 14.23
N LEU A 110 13.61 0.35 13.35
CA LEU A 110 12.82 0.45 12.12
C LEU A 110 13.29 -0.58 11.09
N SER A 111 12.36 -1.34 10.53
CA SER A 111 12.71 -2.46 9.64
C SER A 111 12.78 -1.96 8.20
N ILE A 112 13.97 -1.63 7.73
CA ILE A 112 14.21 -1.16 6.34
C ILE A 112 13.56 -2.10 5.30
N PRO A 113 13.68 -3.43 5.39
CA PRO A 113 13.03 -4.34 4.43
C PRO A 113 11.51 -4.16 4.39
N PHE A 114 10.86 -3.94 5.53
CA PHE A 114 9.42 -3.70 5.59
C PHE A 114 9.06 -2.40 4.87
N ILE A 115 9.73 -1.30 5.18
CA ILE A 115 9.47 -0.01 4.53
C ILE A 115 9.60 -0.13 3.01
N VAL A 116 10.67 -0.79 2.54
CA VAL A 116 10.90 -1.01 1.11
C VAL A 116 9.76 -1.83 0.49
N THR A 117 9.30 -2.89 1.14
CA THR A 117 8.17 -3.68 0.63
C THR A 117 6.87 -2.87 0.54
N VAL A 118 6.60 -2.00 1.52
CA VAL A 118 5.45 -1.09 1.49
C VAL A 118 5.58 -0.09 0.35
N ILE A 119 6.75 0.52 0.15
CA ILE A 119 7.00 1.48 -0.95
C ILE A 119 6.83 0.80 -2.32
N ILE A 120 7.38 -0.41 -2.51
CA ILE A 120 7.22 -1.16 -3.77
C ILE A 120 5.74 -1.46 -4.04
N THR A 121 5.01 -1.88 -3.00
CA THR A 121 3.58 -2.18 -3.11
C THR A 121 2.79 -0.91 -3.44
N ALA A 122 3.06 0.18 -2.74
CA ALA A 122 2.44 1.48 -3.01
C ALA A 122 2.74 1.94 -4.44
N ARG A 123 3.99 1.80 -4.90
CA ARG A 123 4.37 2.14 -6.27
C ARG A 123 3.56 1.36 -7.29
N PHE A 124 3.44 0.04 -7.13
CA PHE A 124 2.63 -0.78 -8.02
C PHE A 124 1.18 -0.28 -8.11
N VAL A 125 0.56 0.01 -6.96
CA VAL A 125 -0.82 0.54 -6.91
C VAL A 125 -0.91 1.91 -7.58
N PHE A 126 0.02 2.81 -7.28
CA PHE A 126 -0.03 4.22 -7.69
C PHE A 126 0.26 4.38 -9.18
N GLU A 127 1.27 3.65 -9.69
CA GLU A 127 1.64 3.64 -11.09
C GLU A 127 0.51 3.06 -11.94
N THR A 128 -0.14 1.98 -11.48
CA THR A 128 -1.30 1.40 -12.16
C THR A 128 -2.51 2.36 -12.14
N ALA A 129 -2.80 3.00 -11.00
CA ALA A 129 -3.91 3.95 -10.88
C ALA A 129 -3.75 5.16 -11.81
N THR A 130 -2.58 5.80 -11.76
CA THR A 130 -2.28 7.01 -12.53
C THR A 130 -2.17 6.72 -14.03
N PHE A 131 -1.50 5.63 -14.42
CA PHE A 131 -1.34 5.26 -15.83
C PHE A 131 -2.69 5.01 -16.51
N HIS A 132 -3.56 4.19 -15.90
CA HIS A 132 -4.85 3.86 -16.50
C HIS A 132 -5.83 5.02 -16.50
N TYR A 133 -5.77 5.89 -15.49
CA TYR A 133 -6.61 7.09 -15.44
C TYR A 133 -6.20 8.08 -16.56
N ARG A 134 -4.89 8.37 -16.71
CA ARG A 134 -4.37 9.17 -17.83
C ARG A 134 -4.72 8.56 -19.19
N ALA A 135 -4.50 7.25 -19.38
CA ALA A 135 -4.81 6.57 -20.64
C ALA A 135 -6.32 6.57 -20.97
N HIS A 136 -7.19 6.66 -19.97
CA HIS A 136 -8.62 6.85 -20.20
C HIS A 136 -8.94 8.30 -20.56
N SER A 137 -8.33 9.27 -19.87
CA SER A 137 -8.49 10.70 -20.13
C SER A 137 -8.05 11.08 -21.55
N GLU A 138 -6.88 10.61 -21.99
CA GLU A 138 -6.37 10.86 -23.35
C GLU A 138 -7.28 10.28 -24.45
N ARG A 139 -7.87 9.10 -24.23
CA ARG A 139 -8.82 8.51 -25.19
C ARG A 139 -10.12 9.30 -25.35
N ASN A 140 -10.49 10.06 -24.33
CA ASN A 140 -11.70 10.88 -24.34
C ASN A 140 -11.46 12.30 -24.88
N LYS A 141 -10.21 12.70 -25.13
CA LYS A 141 -9.91 13.96 -25.80
C LYS A 141 -10.31 13.85 -27.27
N LEU A 142 -11.22 14.72 -27.71
CA LEU A 142 -11.52 14.88 -29.12
C LEU A 142 -10.22 15.27 -29.85
N PRO A 143 -9.96 14.75 -31.07
CA PRO A 143 -8.86 15.21 -31.89
C PRO A 143 -9.15 16.65 -32.31
N TYR A 144 -8.74 17.63 -31.51
CA TYR A 144 -8.79 19.02 -31.91
C TYR A 144 -7.70 19.22 -32.97
N LYS A 145 -8.12 19.23 -34.23
CA LYS A 145 -7.27 19.59 -35.34
C LYS A 145 -7.17 21.11 -35.31
N ASP A 146 -6.01 21.67 -34.97
CA ASP A 146 -5.72 23.12 -35.01
C ASP A 146 -5.85 23.74 -36.42
N SER A 147 -6.40 23.02 -37.40
CA SER A 147 -6.48 23.43 -38.80
C SER A 147 -7.75 24.23 -39.14
N VAL A 148 -8.53 24.71 -38.18
CA VAL A 148 -9.80 25.40 -38.47
C VAL A 148 -9.98 26.71 -37.70
N ILE A 149 -8.96 27.56 -37.68
CA ILE A 149 -9.18 29.02 -37.73
C ILE A 149 -8.09 29.60 -38.63
N LYS A 150 -8.48 29.97 -39.86
CA LYS A 150 -7.73 30.83 -40.77
C LYS A 150 -8.53 32.11 -40.95
#